data_AF-A0A2N6FNT7-F1
#
_entry.id   AF-A0A2N6FNT7-F1
#
_cell.length_a   1.000
_cell.length_b   1.000
_cell.length_c   1.000
_cell.angle_alpha   90.00
_cell.angle_beta   90.00
_cell.angle_gamma   90.00
#
_symmetry.space_group_name_H-M   'P 1'
#
loop_
_entity.id
_entity.type
_entity.pdbx_description
1 polymer ?
#
loop_
_entity_poly.entity_id
_entity_poly.type
_entity_poly.pdbx_seq_one_letter_code
_entity_poly.pdbx_strand_id
1 'polypeptide(L)'
;MKNKLLRLAEIIQQDFSEDLVEVFKSAGNQSLAMKMELLSEARSAHQKRSEALWLQAGKKRTLAEQHAAARADLAAFVVAYLTGDSKEYVETAIEALQTLGRHGEVDLVTSLARR
;
A
#
# COMPACT_ATOMS: atom_id res chain seq x y z
N MET A 1 11.81 -11.40 -4.57
CA MET A 1 10.50 -11.10 -3.96
C MET A 1 10.61 -10.16 -2.78
N LYS A 2 11.52 -10.42 -1.84
CA LYS A 2 11.79 -9.52 -0.70
C LYS A 2 12.00 -8.06 -1.15
N ASN A 3 12.80 -7.84 -2.19
CA ASN A 3 13.01 -6.49 -2.75
C ASN A 3 11.74 -5.85 -3.34
N LYS A 4 10.76 -6.64 -3.82
CA LYS A 4 9.51 -6.12 -4.41
C LYS A 4 8.55 -5.67 -3.31
N LEU A 5 8.33 -6.52 -2.30
CA LEU A 5 7.48 -6.19 -1.14
C LEU A 5 8.08 -5.03 -0.33
N LEU A 6 9.40 -5.02 -0.17
CA LEU A 6 10.11 -3.90 0.46
C LEU A 6 9.85 -2.59 -0.29
N ARG A 7 9.93 -2.61 -1.62
CA ARG A 7 9.65 -1.42 -2.44
C ARG A 7 8.21 -0.93 -2.29
N LEU A 8 7.23 -1.83 -2.24
CA LEU A 8 5.84 -1.46 -1.98
C LEU A 8 5.65 -0.92 -0.55
N ALA A 9 6.32 -1.51 0.44
CA ALA A 9 6.32 -1.03 1.82
C ALA A 9 6.88 0.40 1.94
N GLU A 10 7.94 0.76 1.20
CA GLU A 10 8.47 2.13 1.15
C GLU A 10 7.43 3.13 0.65
N ILE A 11 6.66 2.76 -0.39
CA ILE A 11 5.63 3.61 -0.97
C ILE A 11 4.46 3.80 0.01
N ILE A 12 4.05 2.71 0.69
CA ILE A 12 2.97 2.70 1.67
C ILE A 12 3.37 3.46 2.95
N GLN A 13 4.61 3.33 3.41
CA GLN A 13 5.07 3.97 4.65
C GLN A 13 5.09 5.50 4.57
N GLN A 14 5.26 6.07 3.37
CA GLN A 14 5.19 7.52 3.25
C GLN A 14 3.88 8.01 3.85
N ASP A 15 3.96 9.00 4.74
CA ASP A 15 2.82 9.57 5.47
C ASP A 15 2.17 8.65 6.54
N PHE A 16 2.82 7.56 6.91
CA PHE A 16 2.48 6.64 8.00
C PHE A 16 3.58 6.64 9.08
N SER A 17 3.21 6.57 10.37
CA SER A 17 4.13 6.78 11.49
C SER A 17 4.99 5.57 11.86
N GLU A 18 4.47 4.36 11.65
CA GLU A 18 5.18 3.14 12.01
C GLU A 18 6.19 2.71 10.92
N ASP A 19 7.25 2.01 11.34
CA ASP A 19 8.32 1.55 10.44
C ASP A 19 7.95 0.24 9.73
N LEU A 20 7.02 0.35 8.79
CA LEU A 20 6.60 -0.74 7.91
C LEU A 20 7.79 -1.32 7.14
N VAL A 21 8.71 -0.47 6.67
CA VAL A 21 9.90 -0.86 5.91
C VAL A 21 10.79 -1.79 6.72
N GLU A 22 11.01 -1.52 8.01
CA GLU A 22 11.84 -2.37 8.86
C GLU A 22 11.26 -3.78 9.02
N VAL A 23 9.95 -3.90 9.13
CA VAL A 23 9.26 -5.20 9.19
C VAL A 23 9.51 -6.03 7.91
N PHE A 24 9.61 -5.39 6.75
CA PHE A 24 9.92 -6.05 5.47
C PHE A 24 11.42 -6.21 5.20
N LYS A 25 12.29 -5.41 5.84
CA LYS A 25 13.76 -5.56 5.79
C LYS A 25 14.25 -6.75 6.59
N SER A 26 13.69 -6.98 7.79
CA SER A 26 14.11 -8.06 8.66
C SER A 26 14.05 -9.41 7.93
N ALA A 27 15.20 -10.10 7.84
CA ALA A 27 15.38 -11.29 7.00
C ALA A 27 14.75 -12.58 7.59
N GLY A 28 13.56 -12.50 8.17
CA GLY A 28 12.81 -13.65 8.65
C GLY A 28 12.32 -13.58 10.10
N ASN A 29 12.63 -12.52 10.84
CA ASN A 29 12.27 -12.46 12.27
C ASN A 29 10.83 -12.02 12.53
N GLN A 30 10.21 -11.23 11.64
CA GLN A 30 8.84 -10.78 11.84
C GLN A 30 7.82 -11.75 11.25
N SER A 31 6.85 -12.13 12.09
CA SER A 31 5.79 -13.08 11.75
C SER A 31 4.89 -12.53 10.64
N LEU A 32 4.24 -13.45 9.91
CA LEU A 32 3.23 -13.09 8.91
C LEU A 32 2.09 -12.26 9.55
N ALA A 33 1.66 -12.66 10.76
CA ALA A 33 0.63 -11.96 11.50
C ALA A 33 0.99 -10.49 11.76
N MET A 34 2.22 -10.22 12.23
CA MET A 34 2.67 -8.84 12.47
C MET A 34 2.74 -8.02 11.18
N LYS A 35 3.19 -8.62 10.07
CA LYS A 35 3.17 -7.95 8.75
C LYS A 35 1.77 -7.57 8.32
N MET A 36 0.80 -8.46 8.52
CA MET A 36 -0.59 -8.23 8.17
C MET A 36 -1.24 -7.17 9.06
N GLU A 37 -0.95 -7.20 10.36
CA GLU A 37 -1.44 -6.21 11.32
C GLU A 37 -0.95 -4.81 10.94
N LEU A 38 0.35 -4.65 10.75
CA LEU A 38 0.94 -3.35 10.42
C LEU A 38 0.47 -2.81 9.06
N LEU A 39 0.30 -3.68 8.06
CA LEU A 39 -0.28 -3.29 6.77
C LEU A 39 -1.76 -2.88 6.90
N SER A 40 -2.51 -3.55 7.76
CA SER A 40 -3.93 -3.24 8.01
C SER A 40 -4.08 -1.89 8.73
N GLU A 41 -3.17 -1.60 9.66
CA GLU A 41 -3.05 -0.29 10.31
C GLU A 41 -2.67 0.81 9.31
N ALA A 42 -1.65 0.58 8.49
CA ALA A 42 -1.24 1.52 7.44
C ALA A 42 -2.39 1.81 6.47
N ARG A 43 -3.10 0.77 6.01
CA ARG A 43 -4.30 0.91 5.17
C ARG A 43 -5.34 1.80 5.86
N SER A 44 -5.67 1.49 7.12
CA SER A 44 -6.69 2.22 7.87
C SER A 44 -6.30 3.69 8.11
N ALA A 45 -5.02 3.95 8.40
CA ALA A 45 -4.50 5.29 8.58
C ALA A 45 -4.62 6.12 7.29
N HIS A 46 -4.24 5.54 6.15
CA HIS A 46 -4.35 6.19 4.84
C HIS A 46 -5.80 6.42 4.41
N GLN A 47 -6.71 5.47 4.69
CA GLN A 47 -8.15 5.66 4.44
C GLN A 47 -8.72 6.82 5.26
N LYS A 48 -8.45 6.84 6.58
CA LYS A 48 -8.89 7.93 7.47
C LYS A 48 -8.31 9.28 7.03
N ARG A 49 -7.05 9.30 6.60
CA ARG A 49 -6.40 10.51 6.09
C ARG A 49 -7.04 10.99 4.79
N SER A 50 -7.33 10.08 3.87
CA SER A 50 -8.05 10.40 2.63
C SER A 50 -9.41 11.03 2.93
N GLU A 51 -10.19 10.40 3.81
CA GLU A 51 -11.50 10.91 4.22
C GLU A 51 -11.39 12.29 4.88
N ALA A 52 -10.44 12.48 5.80
CA ALA A 52 -10.21 13.75 6.46
C ALA A 52 -9.85 14.86 5.45
N LEU A 53 -8.97 14.57 4.49
CA LEU A 53 -8.58 15.52 3.44
C LEU A 53 -9.76 15.85 2.52
N TRP A 54 -10.58 14.86 2.17
CA TRP A 54 -11.79 15.05 1.38
C TRP A 54 -12.78 15.99 2.09
N LEU A 55 -13.01 15.77 3.40
CA LEU A 55 -13.89 16.61 4.21
C LEU A 55 -13.35 18.03 4.35
N GLN A 56 -12.04 18.18 4.64
CA GLN A 56 -11.38 19.49 4.75
C GLN A 56 -11.43 20.28 3.43
N ALA A 57 -11.36 19.59 2.29
CA ALA A 57 -11.49 20.19 0.96
C ALA A 57 -12.94 20.50 0.56
N GLY A 58 -13.91 20.33 1.46
CA GLY A 58 -15.33 20.55 1.14
C GLY A 58 -15.88 19.53 0.15
N LYS A 59 -15.49 18.26 0.33
CA LYS A 59 -15.85 17.12 -0.53
C LYS A 59 -15.32 17.21 -1.97
N LYS A 60 -14.29 18.01 -2.21
CA LYS A 60 -13.59 18.05 -3.50
C LYS A 60 -12.44 17.06 -3.48
N ARG A 61 -12.26 16.34 -4.60
CA ARG A 61 -11.08 15.48 -4.81
C ARG A 61 -9.84 16.35 -4.93
N THR A 62 -8.79 16.00 -4.19
CA THR A 62 -7.49 16.70 -4.21
C THR A 62 -6.38 15.69 -4.41
N LEU A 63 -5.21 16.12 -4.91
CA LEU A 63 -4.06 15.23 -5.09
C LEU A 63 -3.62 14.58 -3.77
N ALA A 64 -3.62 15.33 -2.67
CA ALA A 64 -3.22 14.80 -1.37
C ALA A 64 -4.17 13.69 -0.89
N GLU A 65 -5.47 13.89 -1.13
CA GLU A 65 -6.51 12.90 -0.82
C GLU A 65 -6.36 11.65 -1.70
N GLN A 66 -6.24 11.84 -3.02
CA GLN A 66 -6.02 10.73 -3.97
C GLN A 66 -4.75 9.93 -3.65
N HIS A 67 -3.66 10.60 -3.29
CA HIS A 67 -2.43 9.93 -2.87
C HIS A 67 -2.60 9.12 -1.57
N ALA A 68 -3.42 9.60 -0.63
CA ALA A 68 -3.73 8.84 0.58
C ALA A 68 -4.57 7.60 0.23
N ALA A 69 -5.64 7.76 -0.56
CA ALA A 69 -6.44 6.63 -1.05
C ALA A 69 -5.59 5.58 -1.78
N ALA A 70 -4.74 6.02 -2.72
CA ALA A 70 -3.87 5.13 -3.49
C ALA A 70 -2.92 4.33 -2.59
N ARG A 71 -2.37 4.91 -1.52
CA ARG A 71 -1.53 4.16 -0.56
C ARG A 71 -2.34 3.13 0.22
N ALA A 72 -3.60 3.44 0.56
CA ALA A 72 -4.48 2.46 1.20
C ALA A 72 -4.78 1.28 0.28
N ASP A 73 -5.06 1.53 -1.00
CA ASP A 73 -5.31 0.49 -1.99
C ASP A 73 -4.07 -0.37 -2.25
N LEU A 74 -2.89 0.25 -2.29
CA LEU A 74 -1.63 -0.47 -2.40
C LEU A 74 -1.38 -1.36 -1.17
N ALA A 75 -1.68 -0.88 0.04
CA ALA A 75 -1.60 -1.69 1.26
C ALA A 75 -2.58 -2.87 1.23
N ALA A 76 -3.81 -2.67 0.73
CA ALA A 76 -4.79 -3.74 0.56
C ALA A 76 -4.28 -4.83 -0.41
N PHE A 77 -3.65 -4.45 -1.52
CA PHE A 77 -3.02 -5.40 -2.43
C PHE A 77 -1.91 -6.21 -1.76
N VAL A 78 -1.05 -5.58 -0.96
CA VAL A 78 0.03 -6.30 -0.27
C VAL A 78 -0.55 -7.28 0.76
N VAL A 79 -1.60 -6.92 1.49
CA VAL A 79 -2.30 -7.86 2.38
C VAL A 79 -2.86 -9.04 1.59
N ALA A 80 -3.59 -8.77 0.49
CA ALA A 80 -4.16 -9.82 -0.36
C ALA A 80 -3.07 -10.72 -0.96
N TYR A 81 -1.91 -10.17 -1.31
CA TYR A 81 -0.76 -10.97 -1.75
C TYR A 81 -0.24 -11.90 -0.66
N LEU A 82 -0.18 -11.43 0.58
CA LEU A 82 0.27 -12.23 1.71
C LEU A 82 -0.73 -13.33 2.10
N THR A 83 -2.02 -13.18 1.77
CA THR A 83 -3.07 -14.18 2.02
C THR A 83 -3.34 -15.12 0.84
N GLY A 84 -2.91 -14.75 -0.38
CA GLY A 84 -3.10 -15.55 -1.60
C GLY A 84 -4.19 -15.05 -2.55
N ASP A 85 -4.80 -13.89 -2.26
CA ASP A 85 -5.96 -13.34 -2.97
C ASP A 85 -5.63 -12.12 -3.87
N SER A 86 -4.34 -11.89 -4.15
CA SER A 86 -3.88 -10.66 -4.83
C SER A 86 -4.47 -10.39 -6.23
N LYS A 87 -4.97 -11.40 -6.94
CA LYS A 87 -5.46 -11.25 -8.32
C LYS A 87 -6.62 -10.26 -8.44
N GLU A 88 -7.49 -10.21 -7.44
CA GLU A 88 -8.64 -9.30 -7.42
C GLU A 88 -8.24 -7.84 -7.18
N TYR A 89 -7.01 -7.59 -6.70
CA TYR A 89 -6.53 -6.27 -6.31
C TYR A 89 -5.51 -5.69 -7.29
N VAL A 90 -5.18 -6.41 -8.38
CA VAL A 90 -4.13 -6.02 -9.33
C VAL A 90 -4.44 -4.70 -10.01
N GLU A 91 -5.64 -4.59 -10.59
CA GLU A 91 -6.03 -3.40 -11.36
C GLU A 91 -6.02 -2.17 -10.45
N THR A 92 -6.65 -2.28 -9.28
CA THR A 92 -6.67 -1.22 -8.26
C THR A 92 -5.25 -0.83 -7.81
N ALA A 93 -4.34 -1.79 -7.61
CA ALA A 93 -2.96 -1.50 -7.23
C ALA A 93 -2.16 -0.82 -8.35
N ILE A 94 -2.44 -1.14 -9.62
CA ILE A 94 -1.84 -0.46 -10.77
C ILE A 94 -2.32 0.99 -10.84
N GLU A 95 -3.62 1.22 -10.71
CA GLU A 95 -4.21 2.57 -10.66
C GLU A 95 -3.65 3.39 -9.50
N ALA A 96 -3.48 2.76 -8.34
CA ALA A 96 -2.84 3.38 -7.18
C ALA A 96 -1.41 3.85 -7.49
N LEU A 97 -0.58 3.00 -8.11
CA LEU A 97 0.78 3.37 -8.49
C LEU A 97 0.80 4.50 -9.53
N GLN A 98 -0.10 4.47 -10.51
CA GLN A 98 -0.24 5.56 -11.48
C GLN A 98 -0.64 6.88 -10.83
N THR A 99 -1.61 6.83 -9.90
CA THR A 99 -2.06 7.98 -9.11
C THR A 99 -0.92 8.59 -8.30
N LEU A 100 -0.01 7.76 -7.79
CA LEU A 100 1.18 8.18 -7.06
C LEU A 100 2.35 8.61 -7.97
N GLY A 101 2.18 8.59 -9.30
CA GLY A 101 3.24 8.87 -10.28
C GLY A 101 4.31 7.78 -10.39
N ARG A 102 4.09 6.61 -9.80
CA ARG A 102 5.02 5.46 -9.68
C ARG A 102 4.87 4.46 -10.83
N HIS A 103 4.89 4.97 -12.07
CA HIS A 103 4.68 4.15 -13.27
C HIS A 103 5.73 3.04 -13.43
N GLY A 104 6.98 3.27 -13.01
CA GLY A 104 8.06 2.29 -13.07
C GLY A 104 7.89 1.12 -12.10
N GLU A 105 7.01 1.23 -11.12
CA GLU A 105 6.74 0.21 -10.12
C GLU A 105 5.54 -0.69 -10.47
N VAL A 106 4.82 -0.43 -11.57
CA VAL A 106 3.66 -1.22 -12.03
C VAL A 106 4.04 -2.70 -12.25
N ASP A 107 5.21 -2.96 -12.84
CA ASP A 107 5.71 -4.32 -13.06
C ASP A 107 5.89 -5.11 -11.76
N LEU A 108 6.06 -4.43 -10.61
CA LEU A 108 6.14 -5.10 -9.31
C LEU A 108 4.81 -5.77 -8.96
N VAL A 109 3.69 -5.06 -9.14
CA VAL A 109 2.34 -5.56 -8.85
C VAL A 109 2.01 -6.72 -9.78
N THR A 110 2.18 -6.53 -11.09
CA THR A 110 1.88 -7.58 -12.08
C THR A 110 2.71 -8.83 -11.85
N SER A 111 3.99 -8.68 -11.50
CA SER A 111 4.86 -9.84 -11.25
C SER A 111 4.61 -10.52 -9.91
N LEU A 112 4.06 -9.83 -8.90
CA LEU A 112 3.63 -10.45 -7.65
C LEU A 112 2.33 -11.24 -7.85
N ALA A 113 1.37 -10.72 -8.61
CA ALA A 113 0.07 -11.36 -8.81
C ALA A 113 0.07 -12.57 -9.77
N ARG A 114 1.18 -12.83 -10.46
CA ARG A 114 1.37 -14.05 -11.28
C ARG A 114 1.66 -15.30 -10.43
N ARG A 115 1.93 -15.10 -9.15
CA ARG A 115 2.28 -16.16 -8.21
C ARG A 115 1.04 -16.80 -7.62
#